data_AF-A0A7V6DYH3-F1
#
_entry.id   AF-A0A7V6DYH3-F1
#
_cell.length_a   1.000
_cell.length_b   1.000
_cell.length_c   1.000
_cell.angle_alpha   90.00
_cell.angle_beta   90.00
_cell.angle_gamma   90.00
#
_symmetry.space_group_name_H-M   'P 1'
#
loop_
_entity.id
_entity.type
_entity.pdbx_description
1 polymer ?
#
loop_
_entity_poly.entity_id
_entity_poly.type
_entity_poly.pdbx_seq_one_letter_code
_entity_poly.pdbx_strand_id
1 'polypeptide(L)'
;MKQTLLISCCLLTGMTGYAQPPSINGYHVYYGHLHNHTGASDGKDTAFHAYPYARDSSKMDFFGLADHCWLLRPGEWDTIRMAADAYNQDGVFVTFAGFEWSSPVYGHLTIIHTEKIAYYYRAESDNFIDIVNWLNKNDGYAFMNHPGDEEGGSETFSHFNTVPSPRILGMELWGKTEGFSRFYYNDGFYHDDNGKSFYDEALLRGWRLGATGSEDNHSATWGKSNRRMAILATALTRNDLLEAMKARRFYSTEDKNLVLSFCIQGNEMGSEVAEGNNTFCIRTFDKENERFVRARLVCNGIVADSIVCDTTFLEWTLVRETHCGEYYYVIVTQQDGEEAISSPVWIRGKTNHQPPLPISGSFAPFYYQNDSTTLTIPVENGITRMDIFYDSMKVKTDSVYPFDYRLKLRSIGKFPVNVTLFDSQCGSISLLYDYVNVIKRPKEILQEEEQRVSFYPNPCSEVIFITGARDFYRIVITDMQGKIRWQAEKDFFLLQKIDVSSLEAGIYLLSIYTGGKTTNSLLVKSR
;
A
#
# COMPACT_ATOMS: atom_id res chain seq x y z
N MET A 1 -16.74 -79.37 28.74
CA MET A 1 -16.99 -78.24 27.83
C MET A 1 -16.10 -77.10 28.26
N LYS A 2 -15.08 -76.75 27.46
CA LYS A 2 -14.13 -75.67 27.77
C LYS A 2 -14.77 -74.33 27.37
N GLN A 3 -14.89 -73.41 28.31
CA GLN A 3 -15.25 -72.01 28.06
C GLN A 3 -14.05 -71.30 27.45
N THR A 4 -14.23 -70.74 26.25
CA THR A 4 -13.24 -69.89 25.59
C THR A 4 -13.48 -68.45 26.03
N LEU A 5 -12.52 -67.89 26.78
CA LEU A 5 -12.45 -66.50 27.19
C LEU A 5 -12.02 -65.65 25.99
N LEU A 6 -12.93 -64.86 25.42
CA LEU A 6 -12.60 -63.84 24.41
C LEU A 6 -12.23 -62.55 25.13
N ILE A 7 -10.93 -62.28 25.20
CA ILE A 7 -10.38 -60.98 25.62
C ILE A 7 -10.58 -60.01 24.45
N SER A 8 -11.54 -59.09 24.59
CA SER A 8 -11.69 -57.97 23.67
C SER A 8 -10.56 -56.98 23.92
N CYS A 9 -9.58 -56.97 23.02
CA CYS A 9 -8.50 -55.99 23.01
C CYS A 9 -9.08 -54.65 22.52
N CYS A 10 -9.48 -53.78 23.45
CA CYS A 10 -9.80 -52.38 23.13
C CYS A 10 -8.51 -51.69 22.66
N LEU A 11 -8.34 -51.58 21.34
CA LEU A 11 -7.44 -50.62 20.71
C LEU A 11 -7.99 -49.22 20.99
N LEU A 12 -7.49 -48.59 22.05
CA LEU A 12 -7.58 -47.14 22.23
C LEU A 12 -6.68 -46.50 21.17
N THR A 13 -7.21 -46.28 19.97
CA THR A 13 -6.64 -45.33 19.02
C THR A 13 -6.85 -43.94 19.61
N GLY A 14 -5.80 -43.38 20.22
CA GLY A 14 -5.79 -41.98 20.62
C GLY A 14 -5.90 -41.11 19.39
N MET A 15 -7.12 -40.72 19.01
CA MET A 15 -7.33 -39.54 18.18
C MET A 15 -6.91 -38.36 19.04
N THR A 16 -5.71 -37.83 18.83
CA THR A 16 -5.37 -36.48 19.23
C THR A 16 -6.29 -35.56 18.45
N GLY A 17 -7.42 -35.18 19.05
CA GLY A 17 -8.35 -34.22 18.45
C GLY A 17 -7.64 -32.88 18.34
N TYR A 18 -7.30 -32.47 17.13
CA TYR A 18 -6.90 -31.09 16.88
C TYR A 18 -8.06 -30.17 17.29
N ALA A 19 -7.75 -29.12 18.05
CA ALA A 19 -8.76 -28.13 18.43
C ALA A 19 -9.37 -27.56 17.14
N GLN A 20 -10.71 -27.51 17.07
CA GLN A 20 -11.38 -26.97 15.90
C GLN A 20 -11.05 -25.46 15.78
N PRO A 21 -10.81 -24.97 14.55
CA PRO A 21 -10.58 -23.55 14.33
C PRO A 21 -11.83 -22.75 14.75
N PRO A 22 -11.68 -21.51 15.24
CA PRO A 22 -12.83 -20.66 15.48
C PRO A 22 -13.60 -20.45 14.18
N SER A 23 -14.92 -20.30 14.30
CA SER A 23 -15.79 -20.15 13.14
C SER A 23 -16.63 -18.89 13.28
N ILE A 24 -16.79 -18.17 12.18
CA ILE A 24 -17.59 -16.94 12.13
C ILE A 24 -18.27 -16.84 10.78
N ASN A 25 -19.56 -16.50 10.80
CA ASN A 25 -20.38 -16.29 9.60
C ASN A 25 -20.30 -17.43 8.55
N GLY A 26 -20.21 -18.68 9.02
CA GLY A 26 -20.15 -19.87 8.15
C GLY A 26 -18.76 -20.21 7.59
N TYR A 27 -17.71 -19.49 7.99
CA TYR A 27 -16.31 -19.81 7.68
C TYR A 27 -15.55 -20.23 8.92
N HIS A 28 -14.48 -21.00 8.72
CA HIS A 28 -13.42 -21.20 9.70
C HIS A 28 -12.38 -20.09 9.55
N VAL A 29 -11.75 -19.68 10.65
CA VAL A 29 -10.66 -18.71 10.65
C VAL A 29 -9.33 -19.41 10.90
N TYR A 30 -8.40 -19.20 9.98
CA TYR A 30 -7.06 -19.79 9.99
C TYR A 30 -6.01 -18.69 10.06
N TYR A 31 -4.95 -18.91 10.85
CA TYR A 31 -3.94 -17.91 11.18
C TYR A 31 -2.56 -18.31 10.67
N GLY A 32 -1.87 -17.37 10.04
CA GLY A 32 -0.57 -17.66 9.42
C GLY A 32 0.12 -16.44 8.84
N HIS A 33 1.24 -16.70 8.17
CA HIS A 33 2.09 -15.72 7.49
C HIS A 33 2.43 -16.21 6.07
N LEU A 34 2.77 -15.30 5.14
CA LEU A 34 3.15 -15.66 3.76
C LEU A 34 4.53 -15.18 3.34
N HIS A 35 5.13 -14.25 4.08
CA HIS A 35 6.35 -13.55 3.72
C HIS A 35 7.39 -13.71 4.82
N ASN A 36 8.30 -14.66 4.62
CA ASN A 36 9.33 -15.07 5.58
C ASN A 36 10.54 -15.65 4.86
N HIS A 37 11.72 -15.50 5.46
CA HIS A 37 13.00 -15.80 4.81
C HIS A 37 13.70 -16.97 5.49
N THR A 38 14.55 -17.64 4.73
CA THR A 38 15.45 -18.70 5.20
C THR A 38 16.88 -18.36 4.81
N GLY A 39 17.83 -19.25 5.11
CA GLY A 39 19.21 -19.13 4.65
C GLY A 39 19.40 -19.34 3.15
N ALA A 40 18.33 -19.54 2.37
CA ALA A 40 18.39 -19.56 0.91
C ALA A 40 18.58 -18.14 0.34
N SER A 41 18.03 -17.11 0.99
CA SER A 41 18.46 -15.73 0.78
C SER A 41 19.38 -15.23 1.90
N ASP A 42 18.80 -14.51 2.85
CA ASP A 42 19.45 -13.68 3.86
C ASP A 42 18.83 -13.86 5.25
N GLY A 43 17.86 -14.77 5.36
CA GLY A 43 17.37 -15.27 6.63
C GLY A 43 18.31 -16.34 7.22
N LYS A 44 17.73 -17.21 8.04
CA LYS A 44 18.48 -18.26 8.75
C LYS A 44 17.87 -19.63 8.53
N ASP A 45 18.74 -20.64 8.67
CA ASP A 45 18.39 -22.06 8.60
C ASP A 45 17.70 -22.45 7.27
N THR A 46 17.06 -23.61 7.21
CA THR A 46 16.54 -24.21 5.99
C THR A 46 15.02 -24.15 5.92
N ALA A 47 14.47 -24.23 4.70
CA ALA A 47 13.04 -24.43 4.50
C ALA A 47 12.49 -25.67 5.24
N PHE A 48 13.29 -26.74 5.35
CA PHE A 48 12.95 -27.95 6.11
C PHE A 48 12.88 -27.75 7.62
N HIS A 49 13.45 -26.66 8.15
CA HIS A 49 13.28 -26.27 9.55
C HIS A 49 12.13 -25.25 9.72
N ALA A 50 11.99 -24.30 8.79
CA ALA A 50 11.01 -23.22 8.91
C ALA A 50 9.55 -23.70 8.98
N TYR A 51 9.12 -24.59 8.06
CA TYR A 51 7.75 -25.11 8.06
C TYR A 51 7.37 -25.85 9.35
N PRO A 52 8.13 -26.85 9.84
CA PRO A 52 7.80 -27.49 11.10
C PRO A 52 7.93 -26.55 12.30
N TYR A 53 8.84 -25.56 12.29
CA TYR A 53 8.88 -24.55 13.35
C TYR A 53 7.57 -23.75 13.42
N ALA A 54 7.09 -23.23 12.29
CA ALA A 54 5.84 -22.47 12.22
C ALA A 54 4.63 -23.30 12.70
N ARG A 55 4.57 -24.59 12.30
CA ARG A 55 3.51 -25.51 12.74
C ARG A 55 3.61 -25.88 14.21
N ASP A 56 4.78 -26.33 14.65
CA ASP A 56 4.94 -27.04 15.91
C ASP A 56 5.29 -26.11 17.07
N SER A 57 6.05 -25.04 16.82
CA SER A 57 6.41 -24.04 17.83
C SER A 57 5.42 -22.90 17.85
N SER A 58 5.10 -22.33 16.69
CA SER A 58 4.28 -21.12 16.56
C SER A 58 2.78 -21.39 16.38
N LYS A 59 2.40 -22.66 16.21
CA LYS A 59 1.01 -23.14 16.14
C LYS A 59 0.18 -22.44 15.06
N MET A 60 0.79 -22.13 13.94
CA MET A 60 0.07 -21.57 12.78
C MET A 60 -0.73 -22.64 12.05
N ASP A 61 -1.86 -22.21 11.47
CA ASP A 61 -2.67 -23.04 10.57
C ASP A 61 -2.07 -23.08 9.17
N PHE A 62 -1.45 -21.97 8.74
CA PHE A 62 -0.74 -21.91 7.47
C PHE A 62 0.55 -21.11 7.54
N PHE A 63 1.48 -21.39 6.63
CA PHE A 63 2.75 -20.68 6.57
C PHE A 63 3.33 -20.65 5.15
N GLY A 64 3.92 -19.53 4.77
CA GLY A 64 4.62 -19.35 3.51
C GLY A 64 6.03 -18.81 3.68
N LEU A 65 6.95 -19.35 2.87
CA LEU A 65 8.28 -18.81 2.65
C LEU A 65 8.28 -17.94 1.40
N ALA A 66 9.13 -16.91 1.41
CA ALA A 66 9.27 -15.93 0.35
C ALA A 66 10.70 -15.37 0.28
N ASP A 67 11.72 -16.24 0.31
CA ASP A 67 13.12 -15.81 0.15
C ASP A 67 13.32 -14.89 -1.09
N HIS A 68 14.23 -13.93 -0.99
CA HIS A 68 14.54 -12.99 -2.07
C HIS A 68 14.94 -13.72 -3.36
N CYS A 69 14.14 -13.56 -4.42
CA CYS A 69 14.37 -14.29 -5.66
C CYS A 69 15.76 -14.06 -6.28
N TRP A 70 16.32 -12.86 -6.14
CA TRP A 70 17.61 -12.49 -6.72
C TRP A 70 18.82 -13.12 -6.01
N LEU A 71 18.64 -13.62 -4.78
CA LEU A 71 19.67 -14.32 -4.01
C LEU A 71 19.63 -15.84 -4.15
N LEU A 72 18.51 -16.39 -4.65
CA LEU A 72 18.34 -17.84 -4.79
C LEU A 72 19.31 -18.44 -5.81
N ARG A 73 20.04 -19.46 -5.37
CA ARG A 73 20.94 -20.29 -6.17
C ARG A 73 20.14 -21.33 -6.97
N PRO A 74 20.74 -21.90 -8.04
CA PRO A 74 20.11 -22.98 -8.78
C PRO A 74 19.67 -24.14 -7.87
N GLY A 75 18.39 -24.53 -7.95
CA GLY A 75 17.80 -25.61 -7.16
C GLY A 75 17.24 -25.22 -5.79
N GLU A 76 17.49 -24.00 -5.29
CA GLU A 76 16.94 -23.55 -4.00
C GLU A 76 15.43 -23.30 -4.08
N TRP A 77 14.93 -22.76 -5.20
CA TRP A 77 13.49 -22.65 -5.44
C TRP A 77 12.78 -24.02 -5.40
N ASP A 78 13.36 -25.02 -6.07
CA ASP A 78 12.83 -26.39 -6.05
C ASP A 78 12.88 -26.96 -4.63
N THR A 79 13.94 -26.66 -3.86
CA THR A 79 14.07 -27.08 -2.46
C THR A 79 12.99 -26.45 -1.57
N ILE A 80 12.69 -25.16 -1.73
CA ILE A 80 11.61 -24.46 -1.00
C ILE A 80 10.26 -25.10 -1.34
N ARG A 81 10.00 -25.35 -2.63
CA ARG A 81 8.78 -26.03 -3.07
C ARG A 81 8.66 -27.44 -2.50
N MET A 82 9.73 -28.23 -2.58
CA MET A 82 9.78 -29.58 -2.02
C MET A 82 9.52 -29.59 -0.51
N ALA A 83 10.11 -28.65 0.23
CA ALA A 83 9.86 -28.52 1.66
C ALA A 83 8.39 -28.15 1.94
N ALA A 84 7.82 -27.20 1.21
CA ALA A 84 6.41 -26.85 1.34
C ALA A 84 5.54 -28.09 1.13
N ASP A 85 5.72 -28.82 0.04
CA ASP A 85 4.96 -30.02 -0.29
C ASP A 85 5.12 -31.14 0.75
N ALA A 86 6.33 -31.32 1.28
CA ALA A 86 6.60 -32.34 2.30
C ALA A 86 5.88 -32.08 3.64
N TYR A 87 5.66 -30.82 4.00
CA TYR A 87 5.03 -30.44 5.28
C TYR A 87 3.56 -30.04 5.15
N ASN A 88 3.00 -29.93 3.94
CA ASN A 88 1.58 -29.69 3.76
C ASN A 88 0.76 -30.90 4.22
N GLN A 89 -0.24 -30.64 5.06
CA GLN A 89 -1.20 -31.63 5.49
C GLN A 89 -2.57 -30.98 5.64
N ASP A 90 -3.46 -31.23 4.69
CA ASP A 90 -4.83 -30.72 4.70
C ASP A 90 -5.54 -31.08 6.01
N GLY A 91 -6.26 -30.12 6.57
CA GLY A 91 -6.93 -30.22 7.87
C GLY A 91 -6.00 -30.06 9.08
N VAL A 92 -4.69 -29.92 8.90
CA VAL A 92 -3.71 -29.82 10.00
C VAL A 92 -2.77 -28.62 9.85
N PHE A 93 -2.12 -28.46 8.70
CA PHE A 93 -1.17 -27.37 8.44
C PHE A 93 -0.98 -27.18 6.94
N VAL A 94 -1.27 -25.97 6.44
CA VAL A 94 -1.17 -25.65 5.02
C VAL A 94 0.08 -24.83 4.72
N THR A 95 0.84 -25.24 3.70
CA THR A 95 2.09 -24.54 3.35
C THR A 95 2.00 -23.86 1.99
N PHE A 96 2.68 -22.73 1.83
CA PHE A 96 2.83 -22.05 0.55
C PHE A 96 4.31 -21.86 0.22
N ALA A 97 4.73 -22.36 -0.95
CA ALA A 97 6.01 -21.97 -1.51
C ALA A 97 5.84 -20.66 -2.27
N GLY A 98 6.62 -19.65 -1.89
CA GLY A 98 6.69 -18.37 -2.58
C GLY A 98 8.11 -17.83 -2.62
N PHE A 99 8.25 -16.68 -3.26
CA PHE A 99 9.49 -15.91 -3.31
C PHE A 99 9.16 -14.43 -3.24
N GLU A 100 10.07 -13.63 -2.70
CA GLU A 100 9.94 -12.18 -2.76
C GLU A 100 10.58 -11.67 -4.06
N TRP A 101 9.77 -11.02 -4.89
CA TRP A 101 10.25 -10.17 -5.98
C TRP A 101 10.58 -8.80 -5.41
N SER A 102 11.86 -8.50 -5.32
CA SER A 102 12.38 -7.36 -4.57
C SER A 102 12.84 -6.25 -5.50
N SER A 103 11.93 -5.34 -5.86
CA SER A 103 12.28 -4.17 -6.66
C SER A 103 12.59 -2.95 -5.79
N PRO A 104 13.80 -2.35 -5.88
CA PRO A 104 14.13 -1.08 -5.26
C PRO A 104 13.33 0.10 -5.85
N VAL A 105 12.69 -0.05 -7.01
CA VAL A 105 11.91 1.05 -7.62
C VAL A 105 10.42 0.89 -7.34
N TYR A 106 9.91 -0.35 -7.40
CA TYR A 106 8.47 -0.60 -7.33
C TYR A 106 8.00 -1.16 -5.99
N GLY A 107 8.92 -1.36 -5.05
CA GLY A 107 8.65 -2.08 -3.81
C GLY A 107 8.70 -3.59 -4.03
N HIS A 108 8.47 -4.32 -2.94
CA HIS A 108 8.58 -5.78 -2.96
C HIS A 108 7.22 -6.47 -3.03
N LEU A 109 7.20 -7.63 -3.67
CA LEU A 109 6.01 -8.47 -3.80
C LEU A 109 6.32 -9.90 -3.34
N THR A 110 5.57 -10.41 -2.37
CA THR A 110 5.53 -11.85 -2.11
C THR A 110 4.68 -12.53 -3.15
N ILE A 111 5.25 -13.46 -3.91
CA ILE A 111 4.54 -14.21 -4.97
C ILE A 111 4.38 -15.66 -4.57
N ILE A 112 3.14 -16.15 -4.64
CA ILE A 112 2.76 -17.54 -4.33
C ILE A 112 2.00 -18.18 -5.50
N HIS A 113 1.71 -19.47 -5.36
CA HIS A 113 0.91 -20.27 -6.30
C HIS A 113 1.45 -20.24 -7.72
N THR A 114 2.72 -20.55 -7.87
CA THR A 114 3.35 -20.63 -9.19
C THR A 114 4.38 -21.74 -9.19
N GLU A 115 4.58 -22.36 -10.34
CA GLU A 115 5.61 -23.37 -10.51
C GLU A 115 6.99 -22.77 -10.80
N LYS A 116 7.00 -21.57 -11.35
CA LYS A 116 8.21 -20.90 -11.83
C LYS A 116 8.62 -19.80 -10.87
N ILE A 117 9.86 -19.37 -11.03
CA ILE A 117 10.42 -18.22 -10.33
C ILE A 117 10.65 -17.07 -11.32
N ALA A 118 10.34 -15.85 -10.89
CA ALA A 118 10.75 -14.63 -11.54
C ALA A 118 12.02 -14.10 -10.86
N TYR A 119 12.93 -13.52 -11.64
CA TYR A 119 14.13 -12.89 -11.09
C TYR A 119 14.09 -11.40 -11.45
N TYR A 120 14.14 -10.56 -10.43
CA TYR A 120 14.37 -9.13 -10.63
C TYR A 120 15.69 -8.92 -11.43
N TYR A 121 15.73 -7.94 -12.34
CA TYR A 121 16.77 -7.72 -13.39
C TYR A 121 16.78 -8.64 -14.61
N ARG A 122 15.78 -9.50 -14.78
CA ARG A 122 15.53 -10.16 -16.07
C ARG A 122 14.45 -9.42 -16.82
N ALA A 123 14.61 -9.28 -18.14
CA ALA A 123 13.66 -8.57 -19.01
C ALA A 123 12.19 -9.03 -18.89
N GLU A 124 11.94 -10.25 -18.39
CA GLU A 124 10.60 -10.79 -18.18
C GLU A 124 9.89 -10.25 -16.92
N SER A 125 10.61 -9.52 -16.05
CA SER A 125 10.11 -9.00 -14.77
C SER A 125 10.94 -7.82 -14.26
N ASP A 126 11.43 -6.97 -15.15
CA ASP A 126 12.37 -5.86 -14.85
C ASP A 126 11.65 -4.63 -14.29
N ASN A 127 10.36 -4.46 -14.63
CA ASN A 127 9.50 -3.41 -14.10
C ASN A 127 8.14 -3.95 -13.65
N PHE A 128 7.32 -3.08 -13.07
CA PHE A 128 6.02 -3.44 -12.54
C PHE A 128 5.04 -4.05 -13.56
N ILE A 129 5.03 -3.54 -14.80
CA ILE A 129 4.16 -4.08 -15.86
C ILE A 129 4.61 -5.49 -16.24
N ASP A 130 5.92 -5.71 -16.33
CA ASP A 130 6.48 -7.01 -16.69
C ASP A 130 6.20 -8.07 -15.63
N ILE A 131 6.36 -7.76 -14.34
CA ILE A 131 6.03 -8.71 -13.27
C ILE A 131 4.52 -9.03 -13.25
N VAL A 132 3.64 -8.04 -13.52
CA VAL A 132 2.20 -8.30 -13.66
C VAL A 132 1.90 -9.24 -14.85
N ASN A 133 2.55 -9.03 -16.00
CA ASN A 133 2.43 -9.93 -17.15
C ASN A 133 2.96 -11.34 -16.83
N TRP A 134 4.06 -11.43 -16.08
CA TRP A 134 4.62 -12.68 -15.62
C TRP A 134 3.66 -13.45 -14.71
N LEU A 135 3.00 -12.77 -13.76
CA LEU A 135 1.98 -13.37 -12.89
C LEU A 135 0.83 -13.97 -13.72
N ASN A 136 0.34 -13.23 -14.72
CA ASN A 136 -0.73 -13.70 -15.60
C ASN A 136 -0.33 -14.95 -16.41
N LYS A 137 0.92 -15.03 -16.87
CA LYS A 137 1.44 -16.13 -17.68
C LYS A 137 1.76 -17.39 -16.86
N ASN A 138 2.14 -17.24 -15.60
CA ASN A 138 2.64 -18.32 -14.75
C ASN A 138 1.74 -18.62 -13.54
N ASP A 139 0.48 -18.17 -13.62
CA ASP A 139 -0.60 -18.37 -12.65
C ASP A 139 -0.31 -17.91 -11.22
N GLY A 140 0.66 -17.01 -11.04
CA GLY A 140 1.04 -16.50 -9.73
C GLY A 140 0.06 -15.49 -9.16
N TYR A 141 0.03 -15.40 -7.84
CA TYR A 141 -0.65 -14.35 -7.08
C TYR A 141 0.33 -13.64 -6.17
N ALA A 142 0.14 -12.34 -5.96
CA ALA A 142 1.09 -11.50 -5.25
C ALA A 142 0.46 -10.71 -4.10
N PHE A 143 1.29 -10.37 -3.11
CA PHE A 143 0.99 -9.48 -2.01
C PHE A 143 2.05 -8.39 -1.94
N MET A 144 1.64 -7.14 -1.73
CA MET A 144 2.57 -6.01 -1.57
C MET A 144 3.18 -6.05 -0.17
N ASN A 145 4.51 -6.09 -0.11
CA ASN A 145 5.25 -6.21 1.14
C ASN A 145 5.61 -4.85 1.73
N HIS A 146 5.67 -4.80 3.06
CA HIS A 146 6.25 -3.71 3.89
C HIS A 146 6.25 -2.30 3.26
N PRO A 147 5.07 -1.74 2.90
CA PRO A 147 5.00 -0.43 2.27
C PRO A 147 5.63 0.66 3.16
N GLY A 148 6.42 1.55 2.55
CA GLY A 148 7.12 2.64 3.23
C GLY A 148 8.45 2.27 3.92
N ASP A 149 8.94 1.03 3.77
CA ASP A 149 10.24 0.60 4.27
C ASP A 149 11.29 0.47 3.14
N GLU A 150 11.58 1.62 2.53
CA GLU A 150 12.18 1.70 1.20
C GLU A 150 13.72 1.79 1.25
N GLU A 151 14.41 0.72 0.85
CA GLU A 151 15.85 0.79 0.58
C GLU A 151 16.17 1.57 -0.73
N GLY A 152 15.18 1.80 -1.60
CA GLY A 152 15.36 2.32 -2.96
C GLY A 152 14.94 3.77 -3.23
N GLY A 153 14.42 4.48 -2.22
CA GLY A 153 14.13 5.92 -2.29
C GLY A 153 12.74 6.29 -2.83
N SER A 154 12.57 7.58 -3.17
CA SER A 154 11.29 8.30 -3.30
C SER A 154 10.35 7.90 -4.44
N GLU A 155 10.57 6.77 -5.11
CA GLU A 155 9.69 6.26 -6.19
C GLU A 155 9.00 4.92 -5.83
N THR A 156 9.33 4.31 -4.70
CA THR A 156 8.71 3.06 -4.23
C THR A 156 7.20 3.25 -4.09
N PHE A 157 6.40 2.32 -4.62
CA PHE A 157 4.92 2.40 -4.66
C PHE A 157 4.29 3.50 -5.56
N SER A 158 5.08 4.23 -6.35
CA SER A 158 4.56 5.15 -7.39
C SER A 158 3.63 4.50 -8.43
N HIS A 159 3.66 3.17 -8.53
CA HIS A 159 2.88 2.37 -9.46
C HIS A 159 1.38 2.29 -9.12
N PHE A 160 0.90 2.88 -8.03
CA PHE A 160 -0.54 2.88 -7.73
C PHE A 160 -1.39 3.54 -8.82
N ASN A 161 -0.80 4.42 -9.64
CA ASN A 161 -1.47 5.01 -10.81
C ASN A 161 -1.51 4.10 -12.05
N THR A 162 -0.95 2.89 -11.98
CA THR A 162 -1.03 1.90 -13.06
C THR A 162 -2.35 1.13 -13.00
N VAL A 163 -2.67 0.39 -14.06
CA VAL A 163 -3.88 -0.45 -14.12
C VAL A 163 -3.81 -1.53 -13.03
N PRO A 164 -4.75 -1.57 -12.07
CA PRO A 164 -4.74 -2.58 -11.02
C PRO A 164 -4.81 -4.01 -11.57
N SER A 165 -3.94 -4.88 -11.05
CA SER A 165 -3.94 -6.29 -11.43
C SER A 165 -4.80 -7.11 -10.45
N PRO A 166 -5.75 -7.94 -10.92
CA PRO A 166 -6.50 -8.83 -10.04
C PRO A 166 -5.62 -9.95 -9.42
N ARG A 167 -4.40 -10.14 -9.94
CA ARG A 167 -3.40 -11.07 -9.40
C ARG A 167 -2.71 -10.55 -8.13
N ILE A 168 -2.80 -9.25 -7.84
CA ILE A 168 -2.28 -8.68 -6.60
C ILE A 168 -3.43 -8.63 -5.59
N LEU A 169 -3.31 -9.43 -4.53
CA LEU A 169 -4.41 -9.78 -3.65
C LEU A 169 -4.51 -8.90 -2.41
N GLY A 170 -3.39 -8.42 -1.88
CA GLY A 170 -3.37 -7.65 -0.64
C GLY A 170 -2.08 -6.87 -0.42
N MET A 171 -2.05 -6.14 0.69
CA MET A 171 -0.92 -5.34 1.15
C MET A 171 -0.68 -5.57 2.64
N GLU A 172 0.59 -5.69 3.02
CA GLU A 172 1.00 -5.81 4.42
C GLU A 172 0.73 -4.51 5.18
N LEU A 173 -0.03 -4.64 6.28
CA LEU A 173 -0.35 -3.54 7.20
C LEU A 173 0.46 -3.60 8.50
N TRP A 174 1.24 -4.65 8.67
CA TRP A 174 2.29 -4.79 9.68
C TRP A 174 3.38 -5.69 9.10
N GLY A 175 4.61 -5.54 9.59
CA GLY A 175 5.79 -6.12 8.98
C GLY A 175 6.95 -6.20 9.97
N LYS A 176 7.89 -7.12 9.77
CA LYS A 176 9.10 -7.20 10.62
C LYS A 176 8.71 -7.31 12.10
N THR A 177 9.18 -6.35 12.90
CA THR A 177 8.84 -6.22 14.32
C THR A 177 7.81 -5.12 14.60
N GLU A 178 7.40 -4.35 13.60
CA GLU A 178 6.54 -3.17 13.74
C GLU A 178 5.07 -3.48 13.40
N GLY A 179 4.17 -2.73 14.03
CA GLY A 179 2.72 -2.93 13.94
C GLY A 179 2.01 -1.96 12.99
N PHE A 180 0.70 -1.82 13.16
CA PHE A 180 -0.10 -0.89 12.36
C PHE A 180 0.38 0.57 12.48
N SER A 181 0.98 0.95 13.61
CA SER A 181 1.54 2.29 13.81
C SER A 181 2.58 2.70 12.76
N ARG A 182 3.31 1.72 12.19
CA ARG A 182 4.30 1.95 11.14
C ARG A 182 3.72 1.79 9.75
N PHE A 183 2.96 0.72 9.53
CA PHE A 183 2.62 0.24 8.19
C PHE A 183 1.19 0.60 7.73
N TYR A 184 0.32 1.00 8.65
CA TYR A 184 -1.02 1.49 8.32
C TYR A 184 -1.25 2.94 8.76
N TYR A 185 -0.92 3.34 9.99
CA TYR A 185 -1.04 4.74 10.45
C TYR A 185 0.14 5.62 9.98
N ASN A 186 0.52 5.47 8.70
CA ASN A 186 1.52 6.29 8.04
C ASN A 186 0.86 7.31 7.09
N ASP A 187 1.65 8.28 6.66
CA ASP A 187 1.40 9.10 5.48
C ASP A 187 2.08 8.37 4.32
N GLY A 188 1.29 7.94 3.34
CA GLY A 188 1.70 7.05 2.27
C GLY A 188 2.65 7.70 1.26
N PHE A 189 2.56 7.27 0.01
CA PHE A 189 3.41 7.81 -1.05
C PHE A 189 3.00 9.24 -1.46
N TYR A 190 1.70 9.53 -1.46
CA TYR A 190 1.13 10.78 -1.91
C TYR A 190 0.85 11.72 -0.75
N HIS A 191 1.71 12.71 -0.59
CA HIS A 191 1.54 13.71 0.45
C HIS A 191 0.32 14.63 0.20
N ASP A 192 -0.16 15.20 1.32
CA ASP A 192 -1.28 16.13 1.41
C ASP A 192 -2.67 15.51 1.19
N ASP A 193 -2.86 14.21 1.06
CA ASP A 193 -4.21 13.64 0.87
C ASP A 193 -5.00 13.42 2.18
N ASN A 194 -4.65 14.20 3.22
CA ASN A 194 -5.09 14.07 4.62
C ASN A 194 -4.51 12.85 5.34
N GLY A 195 -3.24 12.53 5.04
CA GLY A 195 -2.46 11.53 5.77
C GLY A 195 -2.93 10.12 5.52
N LYS A 196 -3.28 9.79 4.27
CA LYS A 196 -3.74 8.45 3.93
C LYS A 196 -2.57 7.50 3.91
N SER A 197 -2.84 6.28 4.35
CA SER A 197 -1.87 5.19 4.28
C SER A 197 -1.63 4.76 2.84
N PHE A 198 -0.50 4.08 2.57
CA PHE A 198 -0.28 3.39 1.29
C PHE A 198 -1.45 2.48 0.90
N TYR A 199 -2.09 1.84 1.89
CA TYR A 199 -3.24 0.99 1.68
C TYR A 199 -4.46 1.78 1.18
N ASP A 200 -4.79 2.88 1.86
CA ASP A 200 -5.91 3.74 1.47
C ASP A 200 -5.68 4.40 0.10
N GLU A 201 -4.43 4.82 -0.18
CA GLU A 201 -4.02 5.38 -1.48
C GLU A 201 -4.21 4.40 -2.62
N ALA A 202 -3.80 3.14 -2.45
CA ALA A 202 -3.97 2.09 -3.44
C ALA A 202 -5.46 1.80 -3.67
N LEU A 203 -6.25 1.65 -2.59
CA LEU A 203 -7.68 1.39 -2.68
C LEU A 203 -8.44 2.52 -3.39
N LEU A 204 -8.10 3.79 -3.12
CA LEU A 204 -8.68 4.95 -3.80
C LEU A 204 -8.36 4.99 -5.29
N ARG A 205 -7.24 4.40 -5.70
CA ARG A 205 -6.79 4.30 -7.10
C ARG A 205 -7.32 3.04 -7.81
N GLY A 206 -8.31 2.37 -7.21
CA GLY A 206 -9.02 1.26 -7.82
C GLY A 206 -8.39 -0.12 -7.58
N TRP A 207 -7.31 -0.19 -6.79
CA TRP A 207 -6.79 -1.49 -6.38
C TRP A 207 -7.78 -2.22 -5.48
N ARG A 208 -7.94 -3.52 -5.71
CA ARG A 208 -8.80 -4.42 -4.93
C ARG A 208 -7.95 -5.26 -3.99
N LEU A 209 -7.34 -4.61 -3.01
CA LEU A 209 -6.42 -5.22 -2.05
C LEU A 209 -7.16 -5.61 -0.77
N GLY A 210 -6.81 -6.75 -0.21
CA GLY A 210 -7.14 -7.10 1.16
C GLY A 210 -6.04 -6.70 2.15
N ALA A 211 -6.40 -6.66 3.43
CA ALA A 211 -5.50 -6.34 4.54
C ALA A 211 -4.73 -7.57 4.99
N THR A 212 -3.42 -7.64 4.72
CA THR A 212 -2.55 -8.75 5.17
C THR A 212 -1.46 -8.24 6.12
N GLY A 213 -0.53 -9.11 6.49
CA GLY A 213 0.67 -8.81 7.26
C GLY A 213 1.49 -10.07 7.48
N SER A 214 2.80 -9.90 7.62
CA SER A 214 3.74 -11.00 7.80
C SER A 214 4.98 -10.53 8.55
N GLU A 215 5.69 -11.45 9.19
CA GLU A 215 6.87 -11.09 9.98
C GLU A 215 8.07 -10.66 9.16
N ASP A 216 8.14 -10.95 7.86
CA ASP A 216 9.37 -10.76 7.09
C ASP A 216 10.58 -11.36 7.85
N ASN A 217 10.39 -12.58 8.37
CA ASN A 217 11.26 -13.12 9.41
C ASN A 217 12.59 -13.60 8.83
N HIS A 218 13.70 -13.06 9.34
CA HIS A 218 15.07 -13.44 8.98
C HIS A 218 15.83 -14.18 10.09
N SER A 219 15.20 -14.44 11.24
CA SER A 219 15.89 -14.79 12.49
C SER A 219 15.70 -16.25 12.94
N ALA A 220 15.11 -17.11 12.12
CA ALA A 220 14.74 -18.49 12.48
C ALA A 220 13.83 -18.58 13.72
N THR A 221 12.95 -17.59 13.88
CA THR A 221 11.91 -17.57 14.93
C THR A 221 10.54 -17.34 14.32
N TRP A 222 10.25 -18.02 13.22
CA TRP A 222 9.06 -17.81 12.38
C TRP A 222 7.77 -17.92 13.17
N GLY A 223 7.00 -16.85 13.23
CA GLY A 223 5.69 -16.84 13.88
C GLY A 223 5.71 -16.58 15.39
N LYS A 224 6.84 -16.11 15.92
CA LYS A 224 6.98 -15.76 17.35
C LYS A 224 6.19 -14.51 17.74
N SER A 225 5.92 -13.61 16.81
CA SER A 225 5.04 -12.46 16.99
C SER A 225 3.62 -12.93 17.34
N ASN A 226 2.84 -12.09 18.02
CA ASN A 226 1.40 -12.31 18.16
C ASN A 226 0.64 -12.00 16.86
N ARG A 227 1.19 -11.12 16.01
CA ARG A 227 0.49 -10.64 14.81
C ARG A 227 0.24 -11.74 13.77
N ARG A 228 -0.90 -11.72 13.09
CA ARG A 228 -1.30 -12.72 12.09
C ARG A 228 -1.97 -12.08 10.88
N MET A 229 -1.84 -12.76 9.75
CA MET A 229 -2.88 -12.75 8.71
C MET A 229 -3.89 -13.83 9.09
N ALA A 230 -5.17 -13.49 9.07
CA ALA A 230 -6.27 -14.40 9.36
C ALA A 230 -7.17 -14.57 8.13
N ILE A 231 -7.46 -15.81 7.73
CA ILE A 231 -8.17 -16.15 6.51
C ILE A 231 -9.50 -16.83 6.84
N LEU A 232 -10.60 -16.35 6.26
CA LEU A 232 -11.93 -16.94 6.34
C LEU A 232 -12.13 -17.93 5.18
N ALA A 233 -11.98 -19.22 5.48
CA ALA A 233 -12.08 -20.30 4.50
C ALA A 233 -13.03 -21.42 4.96
N THR A 234 -13.48 -22.20 3.98
CA THR A 234 -14.39 -23.35 4.18
C THR A 234 -13.69 -24.58 4.75
N ALA A 235 -12.39 -24.74 4.47
CA ALA A 235 -11.57 -25.80 5.01
C ALA A 235 -10.08 -25.40 5.03
N LEU A 236 -9.28 -26.11 5.82
CA LEU A 236 -7.83 -25.93 5.90
C LEU A 236 -7.14 -26.73 4.77
N THR A 237 -7.27 -26.28 3.53
CA THR A 237 -6.55 -26.84 2.38
C THR A 237 -5.88 -25.72 1.60
N ARG A 238 -4.83 -26.01 0.83
CA ARG A 238 -4.20 -25.01 -0.06
C ARG A 238 -5.21 -24.36 -0.99
N ASN A 239 -6.13 -25.15 -1.54
CA ASN A 239 -7.14 -24.67 -2.48
C ASN A 239 -8.14 -23.74 -1.80
N ASP A 240 -8.71 -24.14 -0.66
CA ASP A 240 -9.70 -23.33 0.06
C ASP A 240 -9.10 -22.03 0.61
N LEU A 241 -7.86 -22.08 1.13
CA LEU A 241 -7.15 -20.87 1.57
C LEU A 241 -6.85 -19.95 0.38
N LEU A 242 -6.39 -20.48 -0.76
CA LEU A 242 -6.13 -19.68 -1.95
C LEU A 242 -7.42 -19.05 -2.51
N GLU A 243 -8.53 -19.78 -2.56
CA GLU A 243 -9.82 -19.23 -2.99
C GLU A 243 -10.33 -18.14 -2.03
N ALA A 244 -10.08 -18.28 -0.73
CA ALA A 244 -10.34 -17.21 0.23
C ALA A 244 -9.44 -15.98 0.00
N MET A 245 -8.14 -16.17 -0.26
CA MET A 245 -7.23 -15.07 -0.61
C MET A 245 -7.66 -14.36 -1.90
N LYS A 246 -8.00 -15.11 -2.96
CA LYS A 246 -8.51 -14.56 -4.22
C LYS A 246 -9.80 -13.78 -4.02
N ALA A 247 -10.63 -14.17 -3.07
CA ALA A 247 -11.83 -13.43 -2.71
C ALA A 247 -11.60 -12.32 -1.67
N ARG A 248 -10.35 -12.06 -1.25
CA ARG A 248 -9.99 -11.11 -0.19
C ARG A 248 -10.72 -11.37 1.14
N ARG A 249 -11.09 -12.63 1.41
CA ARG A 249 -11.69 -13.07 2.68
C ARG A 249 -10.60 -13.30 3.73
N PHE A 250 -9.89 -12.23 4.06
CA PHE A 250 -8.85 -12.24 5.08
C PHE A 250 -8.70 -10.87 5.73
N TYR A 251 -8.03 -10.83 6.87
CA TYR A 251 -7.76 -9.59 7.60
C TYR A 251 -6.40 -9.65 8.28
N SER A 252 -5.93 -8.49 8.70
CA SER A 252 -4.68 -8.31 9.40
C SER A 252 -4.97 -8.05 10.87
N THR A 253 -4.21 -8.67 11.79
CA THR A 253 -4.41 -8.48 13.24
C THR A 253 -3.10 -8.49 13.99
N GLU A 254 -3.04 -7.69 15.06
CA GLU A 254 -1.92 -7.68 16.00
C GLU A 254 -2.00 -8.80 17.06
N ASP A 255 -3.17 -9.39 17.23
CA ASP A 255 -3.40 -10.53 18.11
C ASP A 255 -3.36 -11.87 17.35
N LYS A 256 -2.93 -12.94 18.04
CA LYS A 256 -2.71 -14.26 17.43
C LYS A 256 -3.98 -15.08 17.18
N ASN A 257 -5.12 -14.64 17.71
CA ASN A 257 -6.34 -15.43 17.86
C ASN A 257 -7.66 -14.62 17.82
N LEU A 258 -7.61 -13.30 17.64
CA LEU A 258 -8.77 -12.45 17.36
C LEU A 258 -9.50 -12.93 16.11
N VAL A 259 -10.82 -13.03 16.18
CA VAL A 259 -11.73 -13.46 15.11
C VAL A 259 -12.54 -12.26 14.63
N LEU A 260 -12.51 -11.95 13.32
CA LEU A 260 -13.23 -10.81 12.74
C LEU A 260 -14.06 -11.22 11.51
N SER A 261 -15.31 -10.75 11.47
CA SER A 261 -16.19 -10.77 10.30
C SER A 261 -16.75 -9.37 10.06
N PHE A 262 -16.80 -8.98 8.79
CA PHE A 262 -17.33 -7.71 8.34
C PHE A 262 -18.17 -7.93 7.09
N CYS A 263 -19.48 -7.76 7.22
CA CYS A 263 -20.42 -7.98 6.14
C CYS A 263 -21.16 -6.71 5.74
N ILE A 264 -21.46 -6.57 4.45
CA ILE A 264 -22.48 -5.64 3.94
C ILE A 264 -23.53 -6.45 3.17
N GLN A 265 -24.81 -6.29 3.55
CA GLN A 265 -25.92 -7.09 3.02
C GLN A 265 -25.67 -8.61 3.11
N GLY A 266 -25.03 -9.05 4.19
CA GLY A 266 -24.65 -10.45 4.39
C GLY A 266 -23.48 -10.96 3.53
N ASN A 267 -22.89 -10.13 2.69
CA ASN A 267 -21.69 -10.48 1.92
C ASN A 267 -20.44 -10.11 2.73
N GLU A 268 -19.56 -11.10 2.96
CA GLU A 268 -18.35 -10.98 3.79
C GLU A 268 -17.29 -10.04 3.19
N MET A 269 -16.31 -9.64 3.99
CA MET A 269 -15.15 -8.87 3.55
C MET A 269 -14.51 -9.45 2.29
N GLY A 270 -14.05 -8.57 1.40
CA GLY A 270 -13.55 -8.92 0.08
C GLY A 270 -14.62 -8.99 -1.02
N SER A 271 -15.90 -8.89 -0.66
CA SER A 271 -17.01 -8.89 -1.61
C SER A 271 -17.29 -7.52 -2.24
N GLU A 272 -18.19 -7.52 -3.23
CA GLU A 272 -18.70 -6.30 -3.84
C GLU A 272 -20.24 -6.28 -3.81
N VAL A 273 -20.82 -5.21 -3.26
CA VAL A 273 -22.26 -5.05 -3.00
C VAL A 273 -22.83 -3.90 -3.81
N ALA A 274 -24.08 -3.99 -4.25
CA ALA A 274 -24.73 -2.89 -4.98
C ALA A 274 -24.99 -1.67 -4.07
N GLU A 275 -24.88 -0.48 -4.63
CA GLU A 275 -25.21 0.78 -3.94
C GLU A 275 -26.68 0.85 -3.48
N GLY A 276 -26.93 1.69 -2.48
CA GLY A 276 -28.24 1.88 -1.86
C GLY A 276 -28.19 1.81 -0.34
N ASN A 277 -29.35 1.58 0.27
CA ASN A 277 -29.46 1.43 1.72
C ASN A 277 -28.98 0.05 2.14
N ASN A 278 -27.75 0.00 2.65
CA ASN A 278 -27.05 -1.22 2.97
C ASN A 278 -26.93 -1.45 4.48
N THR A 279 -27.15 -2.71 4.88
CA THR A 279 -26.96 -3.15 6.27
C THR A 279 -25.55 -3.65 6.46
N PHE A 280 -24.82 -3.06 7.39
CA PHE A 280 -23.47 -3.43 7.78
C PHE A 280 -23.55 -4.30 9.05
N CYS A 281 -22.76 -5.35 9.13
CA CYS A 281 -22.67 -6.22 10.29
C CYS A 281 -21.20 -6.51 10.60
N ILE A 282 -20.75 -6.10 11.78
CA ILE A 282 -19.42 -6.36 12.32
C ILE A 282 -19.59 -7.37 13.44
N ARG A 283 -18.85 -8.48 13.39
CA ARG A 283 -18.78 -9.45 14.48
C ARG A 283 -17.34 -9.73 14.82
N THR A 284 -16.99 -9.64 16.10
CA THR A 284 -15.63 -9.96 16.55
C THR A 284 -15.63 -10.56 17.95
N PHE A 285 -14.72 -11.49 18.18
CA PHE A 285 -14.41 -12.05 19.50
C PHE A 285 -12.96 -12.52 19.53
N ASP A 286 -12.45 -12.76 20.73
CA ASP A 286 -11.10 -13.26 20.96
C ASP A 286 -11.19 -14.62 21.67
N LYS A 287 -10.34 -15.59 21.32
CA LYS A 287 -10.40 -16.95 21.87
C LYS A 287 -9.93 -17.00 23.32
N GLU A 288 -9.12 -16.04 23.76
CA GLU A 288 -8.68 -15.84 25.14
C GLU A 288 -9.65 -14.91 25.93
N ASN A 289 -10.76 -14.48 25.30
CA ASN A 289 -11.79 -13.58 25.85
C ASN A 289 -11.26 -12.20 26.22
N GLU A 290 -10.31 -11.68 25.44
CA GLU A 290 -9.94 -10.28 25.56
C GLU A 290 -11.11 -9.34 25.22
N ARG A 291 -11.16 -8.18 25.87
CA ARG A 291 -12.24 -7.21 25.73
C ARG A 291 -11.94 -6.23 24.61
N PHE A 292 -12.95 -5.96 23.79
CA PHE A 292 -12.96 -4.91 22.79
C PHE A 292 -13.43 -3.61 23.42
N VAL A 293 -12.70 -2.52 23.12
CA VAL A 293 -13.01 -1.17 23.62
C VAL A 293 -13.57 -0.27 22.52
N ARG A 294 -13.34 -0.60 21.25
CA ARG A 294 -13.74 0.24 20.13
C ARG A 294 -13.91 -0.53 18.83
N ALA A 295 -14.85 -0.12 18.00
CA ALA A 295 -14.93 -0.48 16.59
C ALA A 295 -15.14 0.77 15.73
N ARG A 296 -14.47 0.83 14.59
CA ARG A 296 -14.53 1.92 13.61
C ARG A 296 -14.88 1.35 12.25
N LEU A 297 -15.91 1.90 11.62
CA LEU A 297 -16.21 1.69 10.21
C LEU A 297 -15.50 2.78 9.42
N VAL A 298 -14.66 2.40 8.47
CA VAL A 298 -13.89 3.31 7.62
C VAL A 298 -14.46 3.28 6.22
N CYS A 299 -14.69 4.44 5.61
CA CYS A 299 -15.10 4.61 4.22
C CYS A 299 -14.05 5.45 3.49
N ASN A 300 -13.49 4.94 2.40
CA ASN A 300 -12.53 5.68 1.57
C ASN A 300 -11.33 6.26 2.37
N GLY A 301 -10.87 5.49 3.36
CA GLY A 301 -9.79 5.88 4.29
C GLY A 301 -10.17 6.92 5.34
N ILE A 302 -11.47 7.18 5.56
CA ILE A 302 -11.97 8.11 6.57
C ILE A 302 -12.96 7.40 7.50
N VAL A 303 -12.83 7.60 8.81
CA VAL A 303 -13.75 7.01 9.79
C VAL A 303 -15.17 7.56 9.53
N ALA A 304 -16.05 6.65 9.15
CA ALA A 304 -17.41 6.93 8.70
C ALA A 304 -18.44 6.72 9.81
N ASP A 305 -18.13 5.83 10.77
CA ASP A 305 -18.89 5.61 12.00
C ASP A 305 -17.97 4.94 13.04
N SER A 306 -18.30 5.02 14.33
CA SER A 306 -17.56 4.35 15.39
C SER A 306 -18.40 4.15 16.64
N ILE A 307 -18.09 3.09 17.38
CA ILE A 307 -18.65 2.83 18.71
C ILE A 307 -17.53 2.62 19.73
N VAL A 308 -17.80 3.04 20.96
CA VAL A 308 -17.06 2.58 22.14
C VAL A 308 -17.85 1.42 22.73
N CYS A 309 -17.15 0.36 23.09
CA CYS A 309 -17.74 -0.83 23.67
C CYS A 309 -16.90 -1.32 24.85
N ASP A 310 -17.40 -2.33 25.55
CA ASP A 310 -16.69 -2.93 26.67
C ASP A 310 -17.12 -4.39 26.81
N THR A 311 -16.75 -5.22 25.84
CA THR A 311 -17.31 -6.58 25.66
C THR A 311 -16.27 -7.56 25.16
N THR A 312 -16.41 -8.84 25.49
CA THR A 312 -15.58 -9.93 24.93
C THR A 312 -16.12 -10.47 23.60
N PHE A 313 -17.37 -10.14 23.28
CA PHE A 313 -18.02 -10.44 22.00
C PHE A 313 -18.75 -9.19 21.52
N LEU A 314 -18.37 -8.68 20.35
CA LEU A 314 -19.01 -7.53 19.73
C LEU A 314 -19.83 -7.98 18.52
N GLU A 315 -21.10 -7.57 18.50
CA GLU A 315 -21.94 -7.57 17.30
C GLU A 315 -22.49 -6.16 17.10
N TRP A 316 -22.09 -5.50 16.03
CA TRP A 316 -22.50 -4.14 15.69
C TRP A 316 -23.16 -4.13 14.32
N THR A 317 -24.41 -3.68 14.27
CA THR A 317 -25.19 -3.54 13.03
C THR A 317 -25.61 -2.10 12.85
N LEU A 318 -25.47 -1.59 11.62
CA LEU A 318 -26.00 -0.27 11.23
C LEU A 318 -26.52 -0.32 9.79
N VAL A 319 -27.36 0.66 9.44
CA VAL A 319 -27.82 0.86 8.06
C VAL A 319 -27.29 2.20 7.57
N ARG A 320 -26.72 2.21 6.36
CA ARG A 320 -26.19 3.41 5.72
C ARG A 320 -26.58 3.44 4.26
N GLU A 321 -26.88 4.62 3.74
CA GLU A 321 -26.84 4.83 2.30
C GLU A 321 -25.39 4.72 1.81
N THR A 322 -25.20 3.99 0.72
CA THR A 322 -23.89 3.74 0.11
C THR A 322 -23.94 4.07 -1.36
N HIS A 323 -22.80 4.48 -1.90
CA HIS A 323 -22.68 4.97 -3.27
C HIS A 323 -21.60 4.21 -4.04
N CYS A 324 -21.80 4.04 -5.35
CA CYS A 324 -20.79 3.42 -6.22
C CYS A 324 -19.40 4.05 -6.05
N GLY A 325 -18.36 3.20 -6.03
CA GLY A 325 -16.97 3.63 -5.89
C GLY A 325 -16.51 3.77 -4.44
N GLU A 326 -17.43 3.75 -3.48
CA GLU A 326 -17.06 3.63 -2.07
C GLU A 326 -16.50 2.24 -1.76
N TYR A 327 -15.58 2.18 -0.81
CA TYR A 327 -15.18 0.96 -0.14
C TYR A 327 -15.24 1.17 1.37
N TYR A 328 -15.53 0.08 2.07
CA TYR A 328 -15.63 0.08 3.52
C TYR A 328 -14.75 -1.02 4.11
N TYR A 329 -14.07 -0.75 5.20
CA TYR A 329 -13.43 -1.77 6.03
C TYR A 329 -13.60 -1.39 7.50
N VAL A 330 -13.26 -2.30 8.41
CA VAL A 330 -13.42 -2.07 9.84
C VAL A 330 -12.12 -2.22 10.60
N ILE A 331 -11.96 -1.40 11.62
CA ILE A 331 -10.89 -1.50 12.59
C ILE A 331 -11.50 -1.77 13.96
N VAL A 332 -11.13 -2.87 14.60
CA VAL A 332 -11.52 -3.20 15.98
C VAL A 332 -10.30 -3.08 16.88
N THR A 333 -10.49 -2.54 18.09
CA THR A 333 -9.42 -2.30 19.07
C THR A 333 -9.73 -3.05 20.36
N GLN A 334 -8.77 -3.85 20.83
CA GLN A 334 -8.80 -4.55 22.13
C GLN A 334 -8.33 -3.65 23.27
N GLN A 335 -8.52 -4.11 24.51
CA GLN A 335 -8.23 -3.33 25.72
C GLN A 335 -6.74 -3.07 25.91
N ASP A 336 -5.88 -3.99 25.49
CA ASP A 336 -4.42 -3.84 25.50
C ASP A 336 -3.88 -2.91 24.39
N GLY A 337 -4.73 -2.54 23.44
CA GLY A 337 -4.43 -1.67 22.31
C GLY A 337 -4.12 -2.40 21.01
N GLU A 338 -4.07 -3.73 20.99
CA GLU A 338 -3.95 -4.51 19.77
C GLU A 338 -5.21 -4.32 18.90
N GLU A 339 -5.01 -4.31 17.57
CA GLU A 339 -6.10 -4.09 16.63
C GLU A 339 -6.25 -5.22 15.61
N ALA A 340 -7.36 -5.18 14.87
CA ALA A 340 -7.52 -5.91 13.63
C ALA A 340 -8.19 -5.03 12.57
N ILE A 341 -7.73 -5.14 11.33
CA ILE A 341 -8.20 -4.40 10.17
C ILE A 341 -8.71 -5.38 9.11
N SER A 342 -10.01 -5.31 8.79
CA SER A 342 -10.61 -6.18 7.77
C SER A 342 -10.14 -5.84 6.35
N SER A 343 -10.24 -6.80 5.44
CA SER A 343 -10.30 -6.45 4.02
C SER A 343 -11.56 -5.62 3.71
N PRO A 344 -11.59 -4.87 2.59
CA PRO A 344 -12.72 -4.01 2.28
C PRO A 344 -13.90 -4.77 1.67
N VAL A 345 -15.09 -4.19 1.78
CA VAL A 345 -16.23 -4.49 0.91
C VAL A 345 -16.44 -3.28 -0.01
N TRP A 346 -16.52 -3.53 -1.31
CA TRP A 346 -16.65 -2.46 -2.32
C TRP A 346 -18.10 -2.26 -2.77
N ILE A 347 -18.47 -1.01 -3.00
CA ILE A 347 -19.80 -0.65 -3.48
C ILE A 347 -19.78 -0.44 -4.99
N ARG A 348 -20.62 -1.18 -5.70
CA ARG A 348 -20.81 -1.09 -7.15
C ARG A 348 -22.08 -0.33 -7.51
N GLY A 349 -22.05 0.33 -8.65
CA GLY A 349 -23.25 0.92 -9.25
C GLY A 349 -24.27 -0.16 -9.64
N LYS A 350 -25.48 0.29 -9.99
CA LYS A 350 -26.58 -0.59 -10.43
C LYS A 350 -26.32 -1.32 -11.75
N THR A 351 -25.28 -0.94 -12.48
CA THR A 351 -24.81 -1.61 -13.69
C THR A 351 -23.39 -2.12 -13.47
N ASN A 352 -22.97 -3.19 -14.17
CA ASN A 352 -21.58 -3.71 -14.15
C ASN A 352 -20.57 -2.76 -14.81
N HIS A 353 -20.94 -1.50 -15.04
CA HIS A 353 -20.08 -0.50 -15.62
C HIS A 353 -19.10 -0.04 -14.52
N GLN A 354 -17.81 -0.32 -14.70
CA GLN A 354 -16.82 0.32 -13.85
C GLN A 354 -16.83 1.81 -14.19
N PRO A 355 -16.88 2.69 -13.18
CA PRO A 355 -16.74 4.12 -13.44
C PRO A 355 -15.43 4.36 -14.21
N PRO A 356 -15.44 5.24 -15.23
CA PRO A 356 -14.23 5.53 -15.99
C PRO A 356 -13.14 6.01 -15.03
N LEU A 357 -11.94 5.42 -15.14
CA LEU A 357 -10.78 5.88 -14.41
C LEU A 357 -10.48 7.31 -14.88
N PRO A 358 -10.30 8.29 -13.98
CA PRO A 358 -9.78 9.57 -14.40
C PRO A 358 -8.42 9.37 -15.05
N ILE A 359 -8.23 9.95 -16.23
CA ILE A 359 -6.88 10.07 -16.80
C ILE A 359 -6.14 11.02 -15.85
N SER A 360 -5.09 10.53 -15.21
CA SER A 360 -4.22 11.31 -14.33
C SER A 360 -3.81 12.60 -15.04
N GLY A 361 -4.20 13.75 -14.49
CA GLY A 361 -3.70 15.06 -14.90
C GLY A 361 -2.95 15.68 -13.73
N SER A 362 -1.67 16.02 -13.94
CA SER A 362 -0.96 16.92 -13.04
C SER A 362 -1.36 18.36 -13.37
N PHE A 363 -1.77 19.15 -12.38
CA PHE A 363 -1.95 20.59 -12.59
C PHE A 363 -0.61 21.28 -12.48
N ALA A 364 -0.22 21.99 -13.53
CA ALA A 364 0.89 22.92 -13.42
C ALA A 364 0.59 23.98 -12.34
N PRO A 365 1.56 24.37 -11.49
CA PRO A 365 1.36 25.38 -10.46
C PRO A 365 0.90 26.73 -11.06
N PHE A 366 -0.01 27.41 -10.37
CA PHE A 366 -0.63 28.66 -10.81
C PHE A 366 0.05 29.89 -10.24
N TYR A 367 0.07 30.96 -11.03
CA TYR A 367 0.63 32.26 -10.64
C TYR A 367 -0.48 33.32 -10.57
N TYR A 368 -0.55 34.05 -9.45
CA TYR A 368 -1.60 35.04 -9.08
C TYR A 368 -1.69 36.32 -9.96
N GLN A 369 -1.24 36.31 -11.22
CA GLN A 369 -1.45 37.45 -12.13
C GLN A 369 -2.81 37.41 -12.84
N ASN A 370 -3.44 36.23 -12.90
CA ASN A 370 -4.79 36.04 -13.41
C ASN A 370 -5.66 35.46 -12.29
N ASP A 371 -6.75 36.11 -11.92
CA ASP A 371 -7.67 35.65 -10.86
C ASP A 371 -8.49 34.38 -11.26
N SER A 372 -8.21 33.79 -12.42
CA SER A 372 -8.94 32.62 -12.92
C SER A 372 -8.07 31.70 -13.78
N THR A 373 -8.35 30.40 -13.72
CA THR A 373 -7.74 29.36 -14.57
C THR A 373 -8.82 28.45 -15.17
N THR A 374 -8.54 27.80 -16.30
CA THR A 374 -9.38 26.73 -16.85
C THR A 374 -8.84 25.38 -16.41
N LEU A 375 -9.61 24.70 -15.57
CA LEU A 375 -9.47 23.30 -15.24
C LEU A 375 -10.19 22.48 -16.30
N THR A 376 -9.44 21.79 -17.15
CA THR A 376 -9.96 20.82 -18.11
C THR A 376 -9.78 19.44 -17.50
N ILE A 377 -10.88 18.74 -17.27
CA ILE A 377 -10.87 17.39 -16.69
C ILE A 377 -11.17 16.42 -17.83
N PRO A 378 -10.16 15.70 -18.34
CA PRO A 378 -10.40 14.70 -19.37
C PRO A 378 -11.20 13.56 -18.74
N VAL A 379 -12.45 13.41 -19.14
CA VAL A 379 -13.31 12.30 -18.73
C VAL A 379 -13.73 11.51 -19.96
N GLU A 380 -13.93 10.20 -19.78
CA GLU A 380 -14.45 9.34 -20.83
C GLU A 380 -15.93 9.67 -21.16
N ASN A 381 -16.39 9.18 -22.32
CA ASN A 381 -17.80 9.28 -22.72
C ASN A 381 -18.68 8.47 -21.73
N GLY A 382 -19.63 9.13 -21.05
CA GLY A 382 -20.56 8.48 -20.10
C GLY A 382 -20.91 9.32 -18.86
N ILE A 383 -20.04 10.28 -18.53
CA ILE A 383 -20.30 11.24 -17.46
C ILE A 383 -21.42 12.21 -17.87
N THR A 384 -22.42 12.36 -17.01
CA THR A 384 -23.61 13.19 -17.20
C THR A 384 -23.63 14.45 -16.34
N ARG A 385 -22.87 14.47 -15.25
CA ARG A 385 -22.73 15.64 -14.39
C ARG A 385 -21.35 15.67 -13.73
N MET A 386 -20.87 16.85 -13.41
CA MET A 386 -19.64 17.09 -12.66
C MET A 386 -19.90 18.14 -11.60
N ASP A 387 -19.68 17.81 -10.34
CA ASP A 387 -19.66 18.77 -9.25
C ASP A 387 -18.22 19.11 -8.89
N ILE A 388 -17.90 20.39 -8.78
CA ILE A 388 -16.56 20.85 -8.39
C ILE A 388 -16.67 21.56 -7.06
N PHE A 389 -15.81 21.17 -6.13
CA PHE A 389 -15.63 21.76 -4.83
C PHE A 389 -14.25 22.41 -4.76
N TYR A 390 -14.20 23.62 -4.26
CA TYR A 390 -12.96 24.35 -3.99
C TYR A 390 -13.01 24.80 -2.53
N ASP A 391 -11.99 24.44 -1.75
CA ASP A 391 -11.94 24.71 -0.31
C ASP A 391 -13.21 24.22 0.42
N SER A 392 -13.57 22.96 0.14
CA SER A 392 -14.78 22.28 0.68
C SER A 392 -16.13 22.90 0.32
N MET A 393 -16.18 23.99 -0.44
CA MET A 393 -17.42 24.59 -0.94
C MET A 393 -17.68 24.17 -2.38
N LYS A 394 -18.91 23.74 -2.68
CA LYS A 394 -19.34 23.47 -4.06
C LYS A 394 -19.35 24.77 -4.86
N VAL A 395 -18.51 24.86 -5.89
CA VAL A 395 -18.34 26.05 -6.74
C VAL A 395 -18.95 25.91 -8.13
N LYS A 396 -19.18 24.68 -8.62
CA LYS A 396 -19.89 24.44 -9.88
C LYS A 396 -20.61 23.09 -9.87
N THR A 397 -21.73 23.06 -10.58
CA THR A 397 -22.31 21.86 -11.19
C THR A 397 -22.25 22.06 -12.70
N ASP A 398 -21.67 21.12 -13.43
CA ASP A 398 -21.73 21.06 -14.88
C ASP A 398 -22.49 19.80 -15.32
N SER A 399 -23.22 19.85 -16.43
CA SER A 399 -24.02 18.72 -16.92
C SER A 399 -23.96 18.59 -18.45
N VAL A 400 -23.00 19.26 -19.08
CA VAL A 400 -22.82 19.25 -20.54
C VAL A 400 -21.39 18.86 -20.87
N TYR A 401 -21.22 17.80 -21.68
CA TYR A 401 -19.93 17.33 -22.16
C TYR A 401 -19.42 18.17 -23.37
N PRO A 402 -18.12 18.49 -23.49
CA PRO A 402 -17.03 18.18 -22.55
C PRO A 402 -17.06 19.07 -21.30
N PHE A 403 -16.61 18.51 -20.19
CA PHE A 403 -16.63 19.17 -18.89
C PHE A 403 -15.41 20.10 -18.72
N ASP A 404 -15.58 21.37 -19.05
CA ASP A 404 -14.58 22.41 -18.83
C ASP A 404 -15.02 23.36 -17.71
N TYR A 405 -14.16 23.57 -16.70
CA TYR A 405 -14.44 24.55 -15.64
C TYR A 405 -13.37 25.61 -15.51
N ARG A 406 -13.79 26.87 -15.64
CA ARG A 406 -12.96 28.01 -15.28
C ARG A 406 -13.10 28.33 -13.79
N LEU A 407 -12.15 27.88 -12.98
CA LEU A 407 -12.08 28.15 -11.54
C LEU A 407 -11.57 29.58 -11.30
N LYS A 408 -12.32 30.37 -10.53
CA LYS A 408 -11.90 31.68 -10.04
C LYS A 408 -11.31 31.54 -8.63
N LEU A 409 -10.05 31.92 -8.47
CA LEU A 409 -9.29 31.70 -7.23
C LEU A 409 -9.54 32.86 -6.24
N ARG A 410 -9.66 32.54 -4.95
CA ARG A 410 -10.06 33.53 -3.92
C ARG A 410 -8.88 34.11 -3.13
N SER A 411 -7.79 33.37 -3.00
CA SER A 411 -6.62 33.76 -2.21
C SER A 411 -5.36 33.00 -2.65
N ILE A 412 -4.21 33.44 -2.13
CA ILE A 412 -2.92 32.77 -2.28
C ILE A 412 -2.86 31.59 -1.30
N GLY A 413 -2.38 30.43 -1.74
CA GLY A 413 -2.34 29.21 -0.94
C GLY A 413 -2.43 27.94 -1.77
N LYS A 414 -2.39 26.81 -1.07
CA LYS A 414 -2.61 25.47 -1.64
C LYS A 414 -4.05 25.08 -1.33
N PHE A 415 -4.87 24.83 -2.35
CA PHE A 415 -6.29 24.57 -2.17
C PHE A 415 -6.68 23.23 -2.79
N PRO A 416 -7.39 22.36 -2.03
CA PRO A 416 -7.90 21.12 -2.59
C PRO A 416 -9.04 21.45 -3.57
N VAL A 417 -9.04 20.77 -4.72
CA VAL A 417 -10.16 20.76 -5.65
C VAL A 417 -10.72 19.35 -5.70
N ASN A 418 -11.89 19.15 -5.09
CA ASN A 418 -12.59 17.88 -5.16
C ASN A 418 -13.53 17.92 -6.35
N VAL A 419 -13.58 16.85 -7.12
CA VAL A 419 -14.45 16.75 -8.28
C VAL A 419 -15.27 15.48 -8.14
N THR A 420 -16.57 15.61 -8.04
CA THR A 420 -17.48 14.47 -8.09
C THR A 420 -18.00 14.34 -9.51
N LEU A 421 -17.60 13.27 -10.20
CA LEU A 421 -18.13 12.92 -11.52
C LEU A 421 -19.37 12.06 -11.34
N PHE A 422 -20.40 12.30 -12.15
CA PHE A 422 -21.65 11.56 -12.11
C PHE A 422 -21.86 10.84 -13.42
N ASP A 423 -21.88 9.53 -13.39
CA ASP A 423 -22.18 8.67 -14.51
C ASP A 423 -23.67 8.31 -14.53
N SER A 424 -24.32 8.39 -15.70
CA SER A 424 -25.73 7.97 -15.85
C SER A 424 -26.03 6.52 -15.46
N GLN A 425 -25.02 5.65 -15.51
CA GLN A 425 -25.12 4.22 -15.27
C GLN A 425 -24.60 3.81 -13.88
N CYS A 426 -23.78 4.65 -13.23
CA CYS A 426 -23.10 4.33 -11.95
C CYS A 426 -23.31 5.33 -10.81
N GLY A 427 -24.09 6.39 -10.98
CA GLY A 427 -24.31 7.35 -9.89
C GLY A 427 -23.15 8.34 -9.77
N SER A 428 -22.56 8.53 -8.59
CA SER A 428 -21.53 9.55 -8.33
C SER A 428 -20.21 8.96 -7.85
N ILE A 429 -19.10 9.32 -8.49
CA ILE A 429 -17.74 9.03 -8.06
C ILE A 429 -17.14 10.33 -7.53
N SER A 430 -16.80 10.37 -6.25
CA SER A 430 -16.02 11.49 -5.69
C SER A 430 -14.55 11.22 -5.94
N LEU A 431 -13.91 12.09 -6.72
CA LEU A 431 -12.47 12.05 -7.00
C LEU A 431 -11.82 13.24 -6.30
N LEU A 432 -10.75 12.98 -5.56
CA LEU A 432 -9.83 14.01 -5.11
C LEU A 432 -8.80 14.19 -6.22
N TYR A 433 -8.83 15.34 -6.90
CA TYR A 433 -7.74 15.72 -7.79
C TYR A 433 -6.68 16.49 -6.98
N ASP A 434 -5.43 16.42 -7.45
CA ASP A 434 -4.27 17.08 -6.85
C ASP A 434 -4.54 18.57 -6.53
N TYR A 435 -3.84 19.11 -5.54
CA TYR A 435 -4.03 20.48 -5.09
C TYR A 435 -3.75 21.50 -6.20
N VAL A 436 -4.61 22.53 -6.27
CA VAL A 436 -4.30 23.74 -7.04
C VAL A 436 -3.37 24.61 -6.20
N ASN A 437 -2.08 24.62 -6.54
CA ASN A 437 -1.10 25.52 -5.93
C ASN A 437 -1.25 26.93 -6.53
N VAL A 438 -1.67 27.90 -5.72
CA VAL A 438 -1.80 29.31 -6.10
C VAL A 438 -0.64 30.09 -5.50
N ILE A 439 0.37 30.36 -6.32
CA ILE A 439 1.59 31.02 -5.93
C ILE A 439 1.47 32.52 -6.27
N LYS A 440 1.77 33.39 -5.30
CA LYS A 440 1.85 34.83 -5.55
C LYS A 440 3.04 35.12 -6.47
N ARG A 441 2.80 35.67 -7.66
CA ARG A 441 3.87 36.42 -8.35
C ARG A 441 4.06 37.74 -7.62
N PRO A 442 5.28 38.07 -7.13
CA PRO A 442 5.54 39.42 -6.68
C PRO A 442 5.22 40.38 -7.83
N LYS A 443 4.32 41.33 -7.58
CA LYS A 443 4.23 42.53 -8.41
C LYS A 443 5.59 43.20 -8.30
N GLU A 444 6.21 43.57 -9.41
CA GLU A 444 7.51 44.24 -9.46
C GLU A 444 7.58 45.41 -8.46
N ILE A 445 8.03 45.13 -7.24
CA ILE A 445 8.47 46.08 -6.23
C ILE A 445 9.58 45.35 -5.48
N LEU A 446 10.79 45.43 -6.04
CA LEU A 446 12.01 45.13 -5.31
C LEU A 446 12.19 46.22 -4.25
N GLN A 447 11.82 45.92 -3.01
CA GLN A 447 12.57 46.42 -1.86
C GLN A 447 13.26 45.23 -1.21
N GLU A 448 14.54 45.44 -0.97
CA GLU A 448 15.58 44.43 -0.89
C GLU A 448 15.76 43.91 0.53
N GLU A 449 15.67 42.59 0.71
CA GLU A 449 16.52 41.90 1.67
C GLU A 449 17.55 41.10 0.87
N GLU A 450 18.83 41.46 0.99
CA GLU A 450 19.94 40.70 0.41
C GLU A 450 20.01 39.31 1.06
N GLN A 451 19.60 38.27 0.33
CA GLN A 451 19.90 36.89 0.74
C GLN A 451 21.40 36.63 0.56
N ARG A 452 22.11 36.38 1.67
CA ARG A 452 23.49 35.90 1.62
C ARG A 452 23.50 34.41 1.33
N VAL A 453 23.80 34.05 0.08
CA VAL A 453 24.07 32.68 -0.33
C VAL A 453 25.53 32.34 -0.07
N SER A 454 25.78 31.23 0.61
CA SER A 454 27.13 30.73 0.89
C SER A 454 27.31 29.33 0.32
N PHE A 455 28.57 28.98 0.05
CA PHE A 455 28.94 27.68 -0.50
C PHE A 455 30.08 27.06 0.29
N TYR A 456 30.00 25.77 0.58
CA TYR A 456 31.08 25.06 1.26
C TYR A 456 31.16 23.58 0.85
N PRO A 457 32.33 22.94 0.89
CA PRO A 457 33.64 23.58 1.00
C PRO A 457 33.96 24.38 -0.29
N ASN A 458 34.73 25.45 -0.16
CA ASN A 458 35.27 26.20 -1.31
C ASN A 458 36.67 26.72 -0.91
N PRO A 459 37.77 26.10 -1.39
CA PRO A 459 37.84 25.16 -2.51
C PRO A 459 37.13 23.82 -2.29
N CYS A 460 36.55 23.25 -3.35
CA CYS A 460 35.86 21.95 -3.36
C CYS A 460 36.62 20.92 -4.20
N SER A 461 36.53 19.63 -3.85
CA SER A 461 37.12 18.53 -4.63
C SER A 461 36.08 17.79 -5.47
N GLU A 462 34.93 17.43 -4.91
CA GLU A 462 33.93 16.61 -5.63
C GLU A 462 32.52 17.16 -5.47
N VAL A 463 32.22 17.76 -4.32
CA VAL A 463 30.88 18.21 -3.97
C VAL A 463 30.94 19.60 -3.35
N ILE A 464 29.94 20.42 -3.64
CA ILE A 464 29.70 21.69 -2.96
C ILE A 464 28.26 21.77 -2.43
N PHE A 465 28.11 22.31 -1.22
CA PHE A 465 26.83 22.53 -0.56
C PHE A 465 26.44 24.00 -0.63
N ILE A 466 25.13 24.25 -0.78
CA ILE A 466 24.56 25.59 -0.88
C ILE A 466 23.78 25.88 0.40
N THR A 467 24.08 27.00 1.05
CA THR A 467 23.34 27.46 2.23
C THR A 467 22.83 28.89 2.03
N GLY A 468 21.68 29.19 2.63
CA GLY A 468 21.08 30.54 2.57
C GLY A 468 20.34 30.87 1.27
N ALA A 469 20.33 29.99 0.26
CA ALA A 469 19.50 30.14 -0.92
C ALA A 469 18.10 29.57 -0.67
N ARG A 470 17.05 30.36 -0.94
CA ARG A 470 15.66 29.91 -1.02
C ARG A 470 15.11 30.28 -2.41
N ASP A 471 14.17 29.50 -2.93
CA ASP A 471 13.39 29.84 -4.12
C ASP A 471 14.21 30.11 -5.41
N PHE A 472 15.28 29.35 -5.65
CA PHE A 472 16.01 29.37 -6.92
C PHE A 472 15.39 28.41 -7.93
N TYR A 473 15.40 28.78 -9.21
CA TYR A 473 14.84 27.98 -10.30
C TYR A 473 15.89 27.48 -11.30
N ARG A 474 17.13 27.96 -11.17
CA ARG A 474 18.24 27.59 -12.05
C ARG A 474 19.58 27.83 -11.37
N ILE A 475 20.52 26.89 -11.56
CA ILE A 475 21.92 27.05 -11.18
C ILE A 475 22.79 26.75 -12.40
N VAL A 476 23.80 27.58 -12.64
CA VAL A 476 24.74 27.43 -13.74
C VAL A 476 26.16 27.61 -13.22
N ILE A 477 27.08 26.75 -13.64
CA ILE A 477 28.52 26.92 -13.44
C ILE A 477 29.13 27.14 -14.82
N THR A 478 29.76 28.30 -15.00
CA THR A 478 30.50 28.65 -16.21
C THR A 478 32.01 28.71 -15.94
N ASP A 479 32.81 28.41 -16.96
CA ASP A 479 34.23 28.77 -16.92
C ASP A 479 34.42 30.29 -17.05
N MET A 480 35.65 30.77 -16.85
CA MET A 480 35.97 32.20 -16.91
C MET A 480 35.79 32.83 -18.31
N GLN A 481 35.54 32.02 -19.34
CA GLN A 481 35.21 32.48 -20.69
C GLN A 481 33.68 32.53 -20.93
N GLY A 482 32.89 32.20 -19.90
CA GLY A 482 31.43 32.23 -19.93
C GLY A 482 30.78 30.97 -20.50
N LYS A 483 31.55 29.91 -20.80
CA LYS A 483 30.99 28.66 -21.31
C LYS A 483 30.43 27.83 -20.16
N ILE A 484 29.20 27.35 -20.31
CA ILE A 484 28.52 26.51 -19.33
C ILE A 484 29.24 25.17 -19.23
N ARG A 485 29.66 24.81 -18.02
CA ARG A 485 30.32 23.55 -17.68
C ARG A 485 29.42 22.61 -16.89
N TRP A 486 28.45 23.18 -16.17
CA TRP A 486 27.42 22.44 -15.45
C TRP A 486 26.17 23.33 -15.31
N GLN A 487 24.97 22.76 -15.38
CA GLN A 487 23.73 23.48 -15.10
C GLN A 487 22.63 22.54 -14.62
N ALA A 488 21.67 23.09 -13.86
CA ALA A 488 20.45 22.40 -13.47
C ALA A 488 19.26 23.36 -13.53
N GLU A 489 18.16 22.90 -14.15
CA GLU A 489 16.91 23.61 -14.38
C GLU A 489 15.75 22.61 -14.19
N LYS A 490 15.25 22.40 -12.96
CA LYS A 490 14.00 21.67 -12.65
C LYS A 490 13.60 21.85 -11.17
N ASP A 491 12.38 21.44 -10.81
CA ASP A 491 11.69 21.70 -9.54
C ASP A 491 12.46 21.30 -8.28
N PHE A 492 13.37 22.16 -7.80
CA PHE A 492 14.20 21.87 -6.65
C PHE A 492 14.02 22.90 -5.54
N PHE A 493 13.04 22.68 -4.66
CA PHE A 493 13.00 23.38 -3.37
C PHE A 493 14.04 22.84 -2.36
N LEU A 494 14.82 21.81 -2.73
CA LEU A 494 15.68 21.06 -1.79
C LEU A 494 17.12 20.78 -2.28
N LEU A 495 17.59 21.31 -3.42
CA LEU A 495 18.97 21.02 -3.86
C LEU A 495 20.00 21.75 -2.98
N GLN A 496 20.48 21.09 -1.93
CA GLN A 496 21.51 21.62 -1.03
C GLN A 496 22.92 21.12 -1.41
N LYS A 497 23.06 20.30 -2.45
CA LYS A 497 24.28 19.60 -2.85
C LYS A 497 24.45 19.60 -4.37
N ILE A 498 25.63 19.99 -4.87
CA ILE A 498 26.02 19.92 -6.28
C ILE A 498 27.23 18.99 -6.40
N ASP A 499 27.16 18.00 -7.29
CA ASP A 499 28.31 17.21 -7.71
C ASP A 499 29.07 17.92 -8.83
N VAL A 500 30.33 18.26 -8.55
CA VAL A 500 31.27 18.95 -9.44
C VAL A 500 32.50 18.09 -9.75
N SER A 501 32.46 16.79 -9.45
CA SER A 501 33.57 15.85 -9.70
C SER A 501 34.00 15.82 -11.18
N SER A 502 33.06 16.07 -12.09
CA SER A 502 33.30 16.15 -13.53
C SER A 502 34.00 17.43 -14.01
N LEU A 503 34.15 18.44 -13.14
CA LEU A 503 34.88 19.67 -13.47
C LEU A 503 36.39 19.48 -13.29
N GLU A 504 37.17 20.00 -14.23
CA GLU A 504 38.64 20.07 -14.10
C GLU A 504 39.03 21.05 -12.98
N ALA A 505 40.19 20.83 -12.36
CA ALA A 505 40.73 21.75 -11.35
C ALA A 505 40.90 23.17 -11.93
N GLY A 506 40.33 24.17 -11.29
CA GLY A 506 40.24 25.52 -11.85
C GLY A 506 39.29 26.44 -11.10
N ILE A 507 39.13 27.64 -11.65
CA ILE A 507 38.22 28.66 -11.12
C ILE A 507 37.03 28.80 -12.06
N TYR A 508 35.83 28.76 -11.50
CA TYR A 508 34.55 28.85 -12.22
C TYR A 508 33.69 29.96 -11.61
N LEU A 509 32.74 30.46 -12.40
CA LEU A 509 31.68 31.33 -11.93
C LEU A 509 30.42 30.49 -11.72
N LEU A 510 29.92 30.47 -10.50
CA LEU A 510 28.64 29.85 -10.16
C LEU A 510 27.57 30.94 -10.08
N SER A 511 26.52 30.79 -10.87
CA SER A 511 25.38 31.69 -10.97
C SER A 511 24.11 30.98 -10.52
N ILE A 512 23.43 31.53 -9.50
CA ILE A 512 22.12 31.07 -9.06
C ILE A 512 21.06 32.09 -9.46
N TYR A 513 19.98 31.61 -10.06
CA TYR A 513 18.87 32.44 -10.50
C TYR A 513 17.68 32.24 -9.54
N THR A 514 17.32 33.29 -8.82
CA THR A 514 16.20 33.34 -7.85
C THR A 514 15.21 34.41 -8.28
N GLY A 515 13.96 34.05 -8.57
CA GLY A 515 12.81 34.98 -8.73
C GLY A 515 13.02 36.37 -9.37
N GLY A 516 14.01 36.57 -10.25
CA GLY A 516 14.38 37.86 -10.87
C GLY A 516 15.77 38.43 -10.55
N LYS A 517 16.56 37.84 -9.64
CA LYS A 517 17.97 38.18 -9.37
C LYS A 517 18.90 37.02 -9.73
N THR A 518 20.15 37.34 -10.08
CA THR A 518 21.23 36.37 -10.29
C THR A 518 22.31 36.63 -9.24
N THR A 519 22.58 35.65 -8.39
CA THR A 519 23.69 35.71 -7.43
C THR A 519 24.87 34.98 -8.02
N ASN A 520 26.01 35.66 -8.14
CA ASN A 520 27.24 35.10 -8.66
C ASN A 520 28.24 34.86 -7.53
N SER A 521 28.94 33.74 -7.57
CA SER A 521 30.01 33.42 -6.63
C SER A 521 31.13 32.67 -7.32
N LEU A 522 32.35 32.90 -6.84
CA LEU A 522 33.53 32.24 -7.37
C LEU A 522 33.62 30.82 -6.79
N LEU A 523 33.73 29.82 -7.64
CA LEU A 523 33.93 28.43 -7.27
C LEU A 523 35.37 28.02 -7.59
N VAL A 524 36.11 27.57 -6.57
CA VAL A 524 37.46 27.02 -6.74
C VAL A 524 37.37 25.49 -6.67
N LYS A 525 37.63 24.81 -7.78
CA LYS A 525 37.72 23.34 -7.86
C LYS A 525 39.18 22.93 -7.66
N SER A 526 39.47 22.26 -6.56
CA SER A 526 40.77 21.60 -6.36
C SER A 526 40.86 20.33 -7.21
N ARG A 527 42.08 19.79 -7.32
CA ARG A 527 42.27 18.43 -7.84
C ARG A 527 41.50 17.44 -6.99
#